data_AF-A0A1V2I888-F1
#
_entry.id   AF-A0A1V2I888-F1
#
_cell.length_a   1.000
_cell.length_b   1.000
_cell.length_c   1.000
_cell.angle_alpha   90.00
_cell.angle_beta   90.00
_cell.angle_gamma   90.00
#
_symmetry.space_group_name_H-M   'P 1'
#
loop_
_entity.id
_entity.type
_entity.pdbx_description
1 polymer ?
#
loop_
_entity_poly.entity_id
_entity_poly.type
_entity_poly.pdbx_seq_one_letter_code
_entity_poly.pdbx_strand_id
1 'polypeptide(L)'
;MDAVRPTSTTSQDAESASGSGWADVRPPGGGHAESTAVSGPAPASPAAVGSTAVGSETASQAAASQLDPALTAGGHATVTAVADRPAAAGHPGSPGGHTPGNGHPSRASSSRHGRGAARGDTSRVEVSVVMPCLNEEASVGDCVRAARAGLSRLGLPGEVVVVDNGSTDSSAARATAAGARVVAERRRGYGNAYLTGFATARGRIIVMGDADSSYDFTAIDALVAPLLRGEADYVLGSRLGGQILPGAMPWLHRYIGNPVLTAILNRLFGVRASDAHSGMRAFTRDAYTRMALRSEGMELASEIVVAAARAELRCVEIPITYHPRVGASKLDSVRDGWRHLRFMLLLAPRHLFVLPGLLLLALGLLGQASLLVAAVTDPARVTGDPGIQGASEPYGWYGTLICVLAALVGGQLVLLGAFADAHHGRVGWRMPGQRPPRLVRWPLTPGRGGFLGSTLFATGLVAAVVLGVLVVTATGGHDAAGMTRVTAPWPGWSPRLGAPAALPAAGLALTVAALGLQGMLGTFYLRLVATATGAAAR
;
A
#
# COMPACT_ATOMS: atom_id res chain seq x y z
N MET A 1 -26.30 55.59 -45.95
CA MET A 1 -25.83 54.25 -46.37
C MET A 1 -25.65 53.41 -45.12
N ASP A 2 -26.70 53.17 -44.34
CA ASP A 2 -27.94 52.38 -44.63
C ASP A 2 -27.57 50.88 -44.60
N ALA A 3 -27.85 50.18 -43.48
CA ALA A 3 -29.09 49.42 -43.21
C ALA A 3 -29.16 48.13 -44.06
N VAL A 4 -29.47 46.93 -43.54
CA VAL A 4 -30.68 46.54 -42.78
C VAL A 4 -30.41 45.33 -41.83
N ARG A 5 -31.30 45.09 -40.85
CA ARG A 5 -31.27 44.00 -39.82
C ARG A 5 -31.82 42.63 -40.34
N PRO A 6 -31.88 41.56 -39.52
CA PRO A 6 -32.92 41.35 -38.46
C PRO A 6 -32.33 40.95 -37.08
N THR A 7 -32.71 41.47 -35.90
CA THR A 7 -33.87 41.12 -35.03
C THR A 7 -34.15 39.62 -34.89
N SER A 8 -34.37 38.99 -33.73
CA SER A 8 -34.32 39.30 -32.27
C SER A 8 -34.54 37.95 -31.54
N THR A 9 -34.05 37.64 -30.33
CA THR A 9 -34.69 38.03 -29.05
C THR A 9 -33.80 37.78 -27.81
N THR A 10 -33.88 38.75 -26.88
CA THR A 10 -33.90 38.66 -25.41
C THR A 10 -32.76 37.99 -24.61
N SER A 11 -32.21 38.79 -23.70
CA SER A 11 -31.28 38.47 -22.62
C SER A 11 -31.90 37.68 -21.46
N GLN A 12 -31.08 36.89 -20.76
CA GLN A 12 -31.27 36.60 -19.33
C GLN A 12 -29.91 36.49 -18.63
N ASP A 13 -29.84 37.07 -17.44
CA ASP A 13 -28.62 37.21 -16.64
C ASP A 13 -28.27 35.97 -15.81
N ALA A 14 -27.13 36.06 -15.12
CA ALA A 14 -26.57 35.03 -14.26
C ALA A 14 -27.53 34.53 -13.17
N GLU A 15 -27.56 33.22 -12.97
CA GLU A 15 -27.99 32.64 -11.69
C GLU A 15 -27.19 31.39 -11.31
N SER A 16 -26.88 31.29 -10.02
CA SER A 16 -26.10 30.22 -9.40
C SER A 16 -26.98 29.00 -9.08
N ALA A 17 -26.59 27.81 -9.56
CA ALA A 17 -27.26 26.56 -9.19
C ALA A 17 -26.54 25.86 -8.02
N SER A 18 -27.10 26.01 -6.81
CA SER A 18 -26.74 25.23 -5.63
C SER A 18 -27.97 24.55 -5.03
N GLY A 19 -27.84 23.27 -4.67
CA GLY A 19 -28.89 22.48 -4.02
C GLY A 19 -29.66 21.55 -4.97
N SER A 20 -30.25 20.44 -4.50
CA SER A 20 -30.29 19.95 -3.12
C SER A 20 -30.58 18.44 -3.07
N GLY A 21 -30.34 17.83 -1.92
CA GLY A 21 -30.70 16.44 -1.61
C GLY A 21 -30.12 16.03 -0.26
N TRP A 22 -30.93 15.40 0.58
CA TRP A 22 -30.70 15.07 2.01
C TRP A 22 -30.86 16.25 2.97
N ALA A 23 -32.01 16.26 3.65
CA ALA A 23 -32.41 17.25 4.64
C ALA A 23 -32.19 16.73 6.07
N ASP A 24 -31.78 17.64 6.95
CA ASP A 24 -31.77 17.42 8.41
C ASP A 24 -33.18 17.41 8.99
N VAL A 25 -33.40 16.59 10.03
CA VAL A 25 -34.55 16.72 10.94
C VAL A 25 -34.02 17.05 12.33
N ARG A 26 -34.34 18.25 12.82
CA ARG A 26 -34.22 18.63 14.25
C ARG A 26 -35.60 18.57 14.91
N PRO A 27 -35.72 18.17 16.18
CA PRO A 27 -36.96 18.29 16.94
C PRO A 27 -37.16 19.73 17.44
N PRO A 28 -38.39 20.26 17.47
CA PRO A 28 -38.74 21.45 18.23
C PRO A 28 -39.07 21.10 19.68
N GLY A 29 -39.02 22.09 20.58
CA GLY A 29 -39.47 21.94 21.96
C GLY A 29 -40.33 23.12 22.43
N GLY A 30 -41.16 22.86 23.44
CA GLY A 30 -41.78 23.88 24.30
C GLY A 30 -43.21 24.31 23.95
N GLY A 31 -44.14 24.18 24.91
CA GLY A 31 -45.49 24.76 24.83
C GLY A 31 -46.50 24.09 25.79
N HIS A 32 -46.92 24.80 26.84
CA HIS A 32 -47.85 24.32 27.88
C HIS A 32 -49.34 24.32 27.43
N ALA A 33 -50.18 23.43 28.00
CA ALA A 33 -51.34 23.80 28.84
C ALA A 33 -52.27 22.62 29.26
N GLU A 34 -52.64 22.64 30.54
CA GLU A 34 -53.90 22.24 31.22
C GLU A 34 -54.79 21.02 30.82
N SER A 35 -54.92 20.11 31.81
CA SER A 35 -56.17 19.69 32.49
C SER A 35 -57.41 19.21 31.69
N THR A 36 -57.76 17.93 31.87
CA THR A 36 -59.08 17.54 32.43
C THR A 36 -59.05 16.11 33.00
N ALA A 37 -59.94 15.81 33.96
CA ALA A 37 -59.97 14.55 34.75
C ALA A 37 -61.15 13.62 34.38
N VAL A 38 -61.40 12.59 35.22
CA VAL A 38 -62.45 11.52 35.18
C VAL A 38 -61.94 10.18 34.62
N SER A 39 -62.10 8.98 35.22
CA SER A 39 -62.44 8.52 36.60
C SER A 39 -62.01 7.03 36.75
N GLY A 40 -61.90 6.49 37.98
CA GLY A 40 -61.44 5.11 38.27
C GLY A 40 -62.50 3.99 38.08
N PRO A 41 -62.42 2.80 38.77
CA PRO A 41 -61.56 2.42 39.90
C PRO A 41 -60.84 1.03 39.79
N ALA A 42 -60.14 0.60 40.84
CA ALA A 42 -59.51 -0.73 41.02
C ALA A 42 -60.50 -1.80 41.55
N PRO A 43 -60.14 -3.11 41.65
CA PRO A 43 -59.49 -3.58 42.90
C PRO A 43 -58.55 -4.85 42.84
N ALA A 44 -57.75 -4.99 43.91
CA ALA A 44 -57.35 -6.20 44.69
C ALA A 44 -56.63 -7.44 44.10
N SER A 45 -55.59 -7.89 44.84
CA SER A 45 -54.98 -9.24 44.83
C SER A 45 -55.78 -10.27 45.67
N PRO A 46 -55.47 -11.59 45.59
CA PRO A 46 -54.61 -12.28 46.58
C PRO A 46 -53.55 -13.23 45.94
N ALA A 47 -52.39 -13.54 46.54
CA ALA A 47 -52.09 -14.60 47.55
C ALA A 47 -52.44 -16.06 47.10
N ALA A 48 -51.71 -17.14 47.38
CA ALA A 48 -50.36 -17.41 47.96
C ALA A 48 -50.05 -18.94 47.81
N VAL A 49 -48.99 -19.44 48.49
CA VAL A 49 -48.64 -20.88 48.72
C VAL A 49 -48.02 -21.62 47.51
N GLY A 50 -46.95 -22.43 47.64
CA GLY A 50 -46.04 -22.71 48.77
C GLY A 50 -45.61 -24.19 48.85
N SER A 51 -44.42 -24.47 49.42
CA SER A 51 -43.89 -25.82 49.78
C SER A 51 -43.50 -26.74 48.59
N THR A 52 -42.61 -27.74 48.61
CA THR A 52 -41.46 -28.27 49.41
C THR A 52 -40.93 -29.51 48.64
N ALA A 53 -39.70 -30.04 48.71
CA ALA A 53 -38.36 -29.64 49.17
C ALA A 53 -37.35 -30.78 48.79
N VAL A 54 -36.14 -30.82 49.39
CA VAL A 54 -35.13 -31.92 49.31
C VAL A 54 -34.35 -32.01 47.98
N GLY A 55 -33.02 -32.14 47.93
CA GLY A 55 -31.99 -32.15 48.98
C GLY A 55 -30.56 -32.23 48.37
N SER A 56 -29.53 -32.14 49.23
CA SER A 56 -28.12 -32.65 49.14
C SER A 56 -27.52 -33.03 47.76
N GLU A 57 -26.27 -32.73 47.39
CA GLU A 57 -25.04 -33.01 48.16
C GLU A 57 -23.84 -32.08 47.86
N THR A 58 -22.94 -32.11 48.84
CA THR A 58 -21.63 -31.49 49.05
C THR A 58 -20.45 -32.11 48.27
N ALA A 59 -19.57 -31.23 47.76
CA ALA A 59 -18.09 -31.22 47.82
C ALA A 59 -17.23 -32.53 47.81
N SER A 60 -16.26 -32.57 46.88
CA SER A 60 -14.87 -33.07 47.05
C SER A 60 -14.02 -32.51 45.88
N GLN A 61 -12.90 -31.78 45.98
CA GLN A 61 -11.59 -31.91 46.65
C GLN A 61 -10.54 -32.85 46.00
N ALA A 62 -9.35 -32.26 45.76
CA ALA A 62 -8.01 -32.88 45.54
C ALA A 62 -7.80 -33.75 44.26
N ALA A 63 -6.60 -33.93 43.69
CA ALA A 63 -5.24 -33.40 43.90
C ALA A 63 -4.49 -33.39 42.52
N ALA A 64 -3.67 -32.40 42.15
CA ALA A 64 -2.25 -32.18 42.47
C ALA A 64 -1.21 -33.12 41.78
N SER A 65 -0.43 -32.55 40.84
CA SER A 65 0.99 -32.86 40.55
C SER A 65 1.56 -31.71 39.66
N GLN A 66 2.30 -30.75 40.21
CA GLN A 66 3.76 -30.76 40.50
C GLN A 66 4.66 -30.88 39.26
N LEU A 67 5.35 -29.77 38.94
CA LEU A 67 6.74 -29.70 38.46
C LEU A 67 7.35 -28.36 38.92
N ASP A 68 8.65 -28.35 39.22
CA ASP A 68 9.31 -27.40 40.14
C ASP A 68 9.72 -26.02 39.55
N PRO A 69 10.00 -25.02 40.41
CA PRO A 69 10.46 -23.69 40.02
C PRO A 69 11.98 -23.50 40.14
N ALA A 70 12.65 -23.12 39.05
CA ALA A 70 13.97 -22.48 39.11
C ALA A 70 14.29 -21.73 37.81
N LEU A 71 14.41 -20.40 37.89
CA LEU A 71 15.51 -19.60 37.31
C LEU A 71 15.23 -18.09 37.46
N THR A 72 15.99 -17.47 38.36
CA THR A 72 15.99 -16.02 38.60
C THR A 72 17.09 -15.35 37.76
N ALA A 73 16.86 -14.09 37.39
CA ALA A 73 17.84 -13.13 36.83
C ALA A 73 18.31 -13.33 35.37
N GLY A 74 18.53 -12.21 34.67
CA GLY A 74 19.18 -12.20 33.34
C GLY A 74 18.34 -11.66 32.17
N GLY A 75 17.60 -10.56 32.36
CA GLY A 75 16.86 -9.88 31.29
C GLY A 75 17.76 -9.18 30.26
N HIS A 76 18.48 -9.94 29.44
CA HIS A 76 19.22 -9.39 28.30
C HIS A 76 18.26 -9.05 27.16
N ALA A 77 18.30 -7.80 26.70
CA ALA A 77 17.59 -7.40 25.49
C ALA A 77 18.21 -8.08 24.27
N THR A 78 17.49 -9.04 23.67
CA THR A 78 17.91 -9.70 22.43
C THR A 78 17.82 -8.71 21.27
N VAL A 79 18.93 -8.04 20.96
CA VAL A 79 19.06 -7.22 19.76
C VAL A 79 19.06 -8.15 18.54
N THR A 80 17.90 -8.33 17.93
CA THR A 80 17.77 -9.08 16.66
C THR A 80 18.34 -8.22 15.53
N ALA A 81 19.67 -8.20 15.40
CA ALA A 81 20.36 -7.51 14.32
C ALA A 81 19.90 -8.08 12.97
N VAL A 82 19.28 -7.24 12.14
CA VAL A 82 18.88 -7.62 10.79
C VAL A 82 20.14 -7.80 9.95
N ALA A 83 20.47 -9.05 9.65
CA ALA A 83 21.72 -9.43 8.97
C ALA A 83 22.03 -8.59 7.72
N ASP A 84 23.23 -8.03 7.69
CA ASP A 84 23.85 -7.45 6.49
C ASP A 84 23.78 -8.45 5.32
N ARG A 85 23.54 -7.92 4.12
CA ARG A 85 23.71 -8.73 2.90
C ARG A 85 25.21 -8.82 2.61
N PRO A 86 25.73 -10.00 2.22
CA PRO A 86 27.16 -10.15 1.95
C PRO A 86 27.58 -9.25 0.79
N ALA A 87 28.73 -8.60 0.95
CA ALA A 87 29.36 -7.82 -0.11
C ALA A 87 29.61 -8.70 -1.34
N ALA A 88 29.38 -8.15 -2.53
CA ALA A 88 29.60 -8.88 -3.78
C ALA A 88 31.09 -9.22 -3.94
N ALA A 89 31.39 -10.50 -4.16
CA ALA A 89 32.74 -10.98 -4.39
C ALA A 89 33.35 -10.36 -5.65
N GLY A 90 34.49 -9.68 -5.50
CA GLY A 90 35.29 -9.16 -6.61
C GLY A 90 36.21 -10.23 -7.20
N HIS A 91 36.32 -10.25 -8.54
CA HIS A 91 37.19 -11.14 -9.32
C HIS A 91 37.52 -10.47 -10.67
N PRO A 92 38.64 -10.84 -11.34
CA PRO A 92 39.94 -10.23 -11.04
C PRO A 92 40.43 -9.30 -12.16
N GLY A 93 41.59 -8.67 -11.95
CA GLY A 93 42.11 -7.63 -12.84
C GLY A 93 42.77 -8.12 -14.13
N SER A 94 43.17 -7.15 -14.96
CA SER A 94 44.16 -7.28 -16.03
C SER A 94 45.10 -6.07 -16.02
N PRO A 95 46.38 -6.20 -16.42
CA PRO A 95 47.42 -5.20 -16.19
C PRO A 95 47.66 -4.26 -17.38
N GLY A 96 48.31 -3.12 -17.12
CA GLY A 96 49.00 -2.34 -18.16
C GLY A 96 49.15 -0.84 -17.85
N GLY A 97 50.37 -0.31 -18.06
CA GLY A 97 50.59 1.15 -18.19
C GLY A 97 51.40 1.83 -17.09
N HIS A 98 52.69 1.50 -16.95
CA HIS A 98 53.64 2.37 -16.25
C HIS A 98 54.12 3.50 -17.18
N THR A 99 53.99 4.75 -16.73
CA THR A 99 54.89 5.87 -17.08
C THR A 99 55.06 6.79 -15.86
N PRO A 100 56.29 7.15 -15.46
CA PRO A 100 56.53 8.04 -14.32
C PRO A 100 56.68 9.51 -14.75
N GLY A 101 56.27 10.46 -13.90
CA GLY A 101 56.38 11.89 -14.19
C GLY A 101 56.20 12.83 -13.00
N ASN A 102 57.30 13.10 -12.29
CA ASN A 102 57.63 14.35 -11.56
C ASN A 102 56.67 14.95 -10.51
N GLY A 103 57.07 14.84 -9.23
CA GLY A 103 57.75 15.96 -8.57
C GLY A 103 56.95 17.03 -7.78
N HIS A 104 56.73 16.75 -6.48
CA HIS A 104 56.76 17.70 -5.33
C HIS A 104 55.81 18.92 -5.24
N PRO A 105 55.60 19.50 -4.03
CA PRO A 105 55.56 18.89 -2.70
C PRO A 105 54.30 19.29 -1.90
N SER A 106 54.21 18.76 -0.67
CA SER A 106 53.15 19.04 0.30
C SER A 106 53.09 20.51 0.74
N ARG A 107 51.88 20.98 1.06
CA ARG A 107 51.66 22.13 1.94
C ARG A 107 50.58 21.82 2.96
N ALA A 108 51.01 21.41 4.14
CA ALA A 108 50.14 21.38 5.32
C ALA A 108 49.82 22.83 5.71
N SER A 109 48.54 23.15 5.89
CA SER A 109 48.11 24.39 6.55
C SER A 109 47.29 24.02 7.79
N SER A 110 47.98 24.00 8.93
CA SER A 110 47.37 23.87 10.25
C SER A 110 46.62 25.16 10.61
N SER A 111 45.29 25.16 10.57
CA SER A 111 44.47 26.20 11.22
C SER A 111 43.86 25.64 12.51
N ARG A 112 44.64 25.74 13.61
CA ARG A 112 44.08 25.61 14.96
C ARG A 112 43.05 26.73 15.14
N HIS A 113 41.75 26.40 15.11
CA HIS A 113 40.72 27.26 15.68
C HIS A 113 40.24 26.67 17.00
N GLY A 114 40.09 27.54 17.99
CA GLY A 114 40.16 27.16 19.40
C GLY A 114 39.02 26.25 19.85
N ARG A 115 39.34 25.40 20.84
CA ARG A 115 38.34 24.81 21.73
C ARG A 115 37.73 25.91 22.59
N GLY A 116 36.78 26.65 22.00
CA GLY A 116 35.81 27.40 22.79
C GLY A 116 34.97 26.40 23.56
N ALA A 117 35.20 26.27 24.87
CA ALA A 117 34.35 25.48 25.73
C ALA A 117 32.97 26.16 25.81
N ALA A 118 32.07 25.75 24.91
CA ALA A 118 30.67 26.15 24.98
C ALA A 118 30.12 25.68 26.34
N ARG A 119 29.83 26.65 27.22
CA ARG A 119 29.05 26.40 28.43
C ARG A 119 27.77 25.71 27.98
N GLY A 120 27.52 24.52 28.51
CA GLY A 120 26.48 23.62 28.00
C GLY A 120 25.12 24.32 27.98
N ASP A 121 24.54 24.44 26.79
CA ASP A 121 23.14 24.79 26.63
C ASP A 121 22.27 23.64 27.15
N THR A 122 21.85 23.74 28.41
CA THR A 122 20.97 22.77 29.06
C THR A 122 19.52 22.85 28.58
N SER A 123 19.20 23.71 27.58
CA SER A 123 17.84 23.89 27.06
C SER A 123 17.50 23.06 25.81
N ARG A 124 18.49 22.39 25.19
CA ARG A 124 18.23 21.58 23.99
C ARG A 124 17.50 20.28 24.36
N VAL A 125 16.22 20.21 24.00
CA VAL A 125 15.40 18.99 24.07
C VAL A 125 16.07 17.88 23.25
N GLU A 126 16.36 16.75 23.88
CA GLU A 126 16.93 15.57 23.23
C GLU A 126 15.84 14.60 22.76
N VAL A 127 14.77 14.41 23.55
CA VAL A 127 13.68 13.46 23.24
C VAL A 127 12.31 14.16 23.26
N SER A 128 11.55 14.05 22.17
CA SER A 128 10.14 14.44 22.13
C SER A 128 9.26 13.20 22.08
N VAL A 129 8.36 13.03 23.06
CA VAL A 129 7.29 12.03 22.99
C VAL A 129 6.08 12.69 22.33
N VAL A 130 5.63 12.15 21.20
CA VAL A 130 4.53 12.69 20.38
C VAL A 130 3.34 11.76 20.45
N MET A 131 2.20 12.30 20.88
CA MET A 131 0.94 11.57 21.02
C MET A 131 -0.19 12.25 20.22
N PRO A 132 -0.97 11.51 19.41
CA PRO A 132 -2.18 12.00 18.78
C PRO A 132 -3.31 11.97 19.81
N CYS A 133 -4.25 12.90 19.74
CA CYS A 133 -5.37 12.95 20.66
C CYS A 133 -6.66 13.31 19.91
N LEU A 134 -7.70 12.50 20.12
CA LEU A 134 -9.05 12.75 19.63
C LEU A 134 -10.06 12.12 20.60
N ASN A 135 -10.63 12.95 21.46
CA ASN A 135 -11.57 12.55 22.51
C ASN A 135 -11.00 11.46 23.45
N GLU A 136 -9.86 11.74 24.08
CA GLU A 136 -9.14 10.83 25.00
C GLU A 136 -9.06 11.41 26.43
N GLU A 137 -10.04 12.20 26.88
CA GLU A 137 -9.94 12.92 28.15
C GLU A 137 -9.73 12.02 29.38
N ALA A 138 -10.18 10.76 29.29
CA ALA A 138 -10.03 9.77 30.35
C ALA A 138 -8.59 9.22 30.51
N SER A 139 -7.75 9.31 29.47
CA SER A 139 -6.44 8.64 29.41
C SER A 139 -5.26 9.57 29.13
N VAL A 140 -5.46 10.65 28.39
CA VAL A 140 -4.36 11.52 27.94
C VAL A 140 -3.54 12.09 29.09
N GLY A 141 -4.17 12.42 30.22
CA GLY A 141 -3.47 12.92 31.41
C GLY A 141 -2.51 11.90 32.02
N ASP A 142 -2.89 10.62 32.05
CA ASP A 142 -2.03 9.54 32.56
C ASP A 142 -0.95 9.17 31.55
N CYS A 143 -1.24 9.16 30.25
CA CYS A 143 -0.24 8.97 29.20
C CYS A 143 0.87 10.03 29.30
N VAL A 144 0.50 11.31 29.46
CA VAL A 144 1.46 12.42 29.63
C VAL A 144 2.28 12.25 30.92
N ARG A 145 1.65 11.89 32.05
CA ARG A 145 2.37 11.59 33.30
C ARG A 145 3.36 10.44 33.13
N ALA A 146 2.95 9.35 32.49
CA ALA A 146 3.78 8.18 32.23
C ALA A 146 4.99 8.53 31.33
N ALA A 147 4.77 9.30 30.26
CA ALA A 147 5.84 9.78 29.39
C ALA A 147 6.83 10.72 30.11
N ARG A 148 6.34 11.62 30.96
CA ARG A 148 7.21 12.49 31.79
C ARG A 148 7.99 11.69 32.83
N ALA A 149 7.42 10.63 33.39
CA ALA A 149 8.11 9.70 34.29
C ALA A 149 9.20 8.92 33.53
N GLY A 150 8.89 8.39 32.34
CA GLY A 150 9.86 7.74 31.46
C GLY A 150 11.03 8.65 31.09
N LEU A 151 10.74 9.88 30.63
CA LEU A 151 11.77 10.88 30.31
C LEU A 151 12.66 11.21 31.51
N SER A 152 12.06 11.36 32.70
CA SER A 152 12.80 11.56 33.95
C SER A 152 13.74 10.38 34.27
N ARG A 153 13.32 9.14 34.01
CA ARG A 153 14.17 7.93 34.19
C ARG A 153 15.31 7.85 33.19
N LEU A 154 15.16 8.35 31.96
CA LEU A 154 16.28 8.45 31.01
C LEU A 154 17.36 9.45 31.47
N GLY A 155 17.03 10.39 32.36
CA GLY A 155 17.94 11.47 32.75
C GLY A 155 18.26 12.45 31.62
N LEU A 156 17.43 12.52 30.58
CA LEU A 156 17.62 13.40 29.42
C LEU A 156 16.58 14.52 29.36
N PRO A 157 16.95 15.72 28.86
CA PRO A 157 15.99 16.80 28.64
C PRO A 157 14.99 16.36 27.56
N GLY A 158 13.69 16.36 27.90
CA GLY A 158 12.64 15.91 27.01
C GLY A 158 11.36 16.72 27.12
N GLU A 159 10.50 16.60 26.11
CA GLU A 159 9.17 17.18 26.08
C GLU A 159 8.11 16.11 25.74
N VAL A 160 6.87 16.36 26.15
CA VAL A 160 5.69 15.62 25.67
C VAL A 160 4.85 16.56 24.82
N VAL A 161 4.58 16.16 23.59
CA VAL A 161 3.78 16.89 22.59
C VAL A 161 2.49 16.11 22.37
N VAL A 162 1.36 16.71 22.74
CA VAL A 162 0.04 16.13 22.46
C VAL A 162 -0.57 16.90 21.30
N VAL A 163 -0.92 16.20 20.23
CA VAL A 163 -1.54 16.81 19.05
C VAL A 163 -3.03 16.55 19.07
N ASP A 164 -3.79 17.57 19.46
CA ASP A 164 -5.25 17.53 19.46
C ASP A 164 -5.77 17.68 18.03
N ASN A 165 -6.49 16.67 17.55
CA ASN A 165 -6.99 16.57 16.18
C ASN A 165 -8.49 16.93 16.06
N GLY A 166 -8.92 17.91 16.88
CA GLY A 166 -10.30 18.38 16.95
C GLY A 166 -11.14 17.61 17.95
N SER A 167 -10.63 17.44 19.17
CA SER A 167 -11.41 16.91 20.29
C SER A 167 -12.56 17.85 20.66
N THR A 168 -13.65 17.27 21.14
CA THR A 168 -14.86 17.95 21.62
C THR A 168 -15.04 17.83 23.14
N ASP A 169 -14.06 17.22 23.82
CA ASP A 169 -14.03 16.95 25.26
C ASP A 169 -12.88 17.71 25.95
N SER A 170 -12.57 17.40 27.21
CA SER A 170 -11.54 18.11 27.98
C SER A 170 -10.09 17.66 27.67
N SER A 171 -9.85 16.90 26.59
CA SER A 171 -8.55 16.28 26.28
C SER A 171 -7.38 17.27 26.31
N ALA A 172 -7.48 18.38 25.58
CA ALA A 172 -6.43 19.39 25.49
C ALA A 172 -6.12 20.04 26.85
N ALA A 173 -7.16 20.32 27.65
CA ALA A 173 -6.99 20.90 28.99
C ALA A 173 -6.28 19.92 29.94
N ARG A 174 -6.68 18.63 29.92
CA ARG A 174 -6.07 17.58 30.76
C ARG A 174 -4.62 17.28 30.36
N ALA A 175 -4.32 17.26 29.06
CA ALA A 175 -2.96 17.14 28.55
C ALA A 175 -2.06 18.30 29.03
N THR A 176 -2.56 19.54 28.92
CA THR A 176 -1.86 20.74 29.39
C THR A 176 -1.62 20.70 30.90
N ALA A 177 -2.64 20.32 31.69
CA ALA A 177 -2.54 20.20 33.15
C ALA A 177 -1.54 19.11 33.61
N ALA A 178 -1.38 18.03 32.83
CA ALA A 178 -0.33 17.03 33.07
C ALA A 178 1.08 17.51 32.63
N GLY A 179 1.17 18.66 31.96
CA GLY A 179 2.40 19.31 31.52
C GLY A 179 2.91 18.85 30.15
N ALA A 180 2.01 18.47 29.24
CA ALA A 180 2.33 18.37 27.82
C ALA A 180 2.21 19.74 27.12
N ARG A 181 2.99 19.92 26.06
CA ARG A 181 2.77 20.98 25.08
C ARG A 181 1.70 20.51 24.11
N VAL A 182 0.52 21.13 24.16
CA VAL A 182 -0.57 20.82 23.22
C VAL A 182 -0.39 21.60 21.90
N VAL A 183 -0.63 20.93 20.79
CA VAL A 183 -0.64 21.49 19.43
C VAL A 183 -1.96 21.12 18.78
N ALA A 184 -2.66 22.08 18.17
CA ALA A 184 -3.90 21.80 17.44
C ALA A 184 -3.62 21.47 15.97
N GLU A 185 -4.16 20.36 15.46
CA GLU A 185 -4.19 20.02 14.04
C GLU A 185 -5.65 20.04 13.55
N ARG A 186 -5.94 20.98 12.64
CA ARG A 186 -7.29 21.22 12.10
C ARG A 186 -7.71 20.19 11.06
N ARG A 187 -6.76 19.57 10.36
CA ARG A 187 -7.00 18.54 9.34
C ARG A 187 -7.20 17.20 10.04
N ARG A 188 -8.43 16.69 10.05
CA ARG A 188 -8.74 15.40 10.68
C ARG A 188 -7.93 14.27 10.02
N GLY A 189 -7.40 13.36 10.83
CA GLY A 189 -6.62 12.21 10.38
C GLY A 189 -5.50 11.86 11.36
N TYR A 190 -5.38 10.58 11.68
CA TYR A 190 -4.31 10.02 12.53
C TYR A 190 -2.92 10.41 12.02
N GLY A 191 -2.71 10.31 10.70
CA GLY A 191 -1.46 10.70 10.06
C GLY A 191 -1.22 12.21 10.12
N ASN A 192 -2.25 13.04 9.86
CA ASN A 192 -2.16 14.50 10.00
C ASN A 192 -1.72 14.92 11.40
N ALA A 193 -2.30 14.33 12.46
CA ALA A 193 -1.92 14.59 13.84
C ALA A 193 -0.44 14.25 14.09
N TYR A 194 0.03 13.08 13.66
CA TYR A 194 1.42 12.68 13.81
C TYR A 194 2.40 13.52 12.99
N LEU A 195 2.09 13.83 11.72
CA LEU A 195 2.95 14.68 10.88
C LEU A 195 3.17 16.07 11.50
N THR A 196 2.11 16.68 12.04
CA THR A 196 2.21 17.95 12.78
C THR A 196 2.95 17.81 14.11
N GLY A 197 2.79 16.68 14.81
CA GLY A 197 3.56 16.37 16.00
C GLY A 197 5.06 16.22 15.72
N PHE A 198 5.44 15.47 14.68
CA PHE A 198 6.83 15.25 14.28
C PHE A 198 7.49 16.53 13.75
N ALA A 199 6.75 17.34 13.00
CA ALA A 199 7.21 18.64 12.51
C ALA A 199 7.45 19.65 13.65
N THR A 200 6.57 19.67 14.67
CA THR A 200 6.69 20.62 15.80
C THR A 200 7.50 20.09 16.99
N ALA A 201 7.84 18.80 17.02
CA ALA A 201 8.78 18.23 17.99
C ALA A 201 10.14 18.95 17.92
N ARG A 202 10.80 19.14 19.06
CA ARG A 202 12.11 19.80 19.20
C ARG A 202 13.26 18.81 19.37
N GLY A 203 12.97 17.60 19.86
CA GLY A 203 13.91 16.54 20.15
C GLY A 203 14.75 16.09 18.95
N ARG A 204 15.97 15.64 19.22
CA ARG A 204 16.81 14.91 18.25
C ARG A 204 16.28 13.49 18.01
N ILE A 205 15.63 12.91 19.02
CA ILE A 205 14.88 11.65 18.96
C ILE A 205 13.40 11.95 19.14
N ILE A 206 12.57 11.29 18.36
CA ILE A 206 11.12 11.38 18.40
C ILE A 206 10.60 9.99 18.80
N VAL A 207 9.78 9.93 19.85
CA VAL A 207 9.01 8.74 20.25
C VAL A 207 7.55 8.96 19.86
N MET A 208 6.93 7.94 19.29
CA MET A 208 5.57 7.91 18.78
C MET A 208 4.76 6.92 19.63
N GLY A 209 3.53 7.27 20.02
CA GLY A 209 2.59 6.35 20.66
C GLY A 209 1.22 6.99 20.92
N ASP A 210 0.18 6.18 21.03
CA ASP A 210 -1.21 6.65 21.09
C ASP A 210 -1.64 7.05 22.53
N ALA A 211 -2.48 8.08 22.67
CA ALA A 211 -2.87 8.69 23.97
C ALA A 211 -3.99 7.94 24.75
N ASP A 212 -4.15 6.64 24.51
CA ASP A 212 -5.30 5.83 24.95
C ASP A 212 -4.96 4.80 26.05
N SER A 213 -3.78 4.96 26.66
CA SER A 213 -3.18 4.07 27.66
C SER A 213 -2.85 2.64 27.17
N SER A 214 -2.89 2.36 25.86
CA SER A 214 -2.51 1.04 25.33
C SER A 214 -1.00 0.76 25.31
N TYR A 215 -0.16 1.79 25.38
CA TYR A 215 1.31 1.70 25.41
C TYR A 215 1.89 2.22 26.72
N ASP A 216 2.87 1.49 27.28
CA ASP A 216 3.62 1.95 28.45
C ASP A 216 4.69 2.99 28.07
N PHE A 217 4.33 4.27 28.19
CA PHE A 217 5.26 5.39 28.01
C PHE A 217 6.31 5.53 29.12
N THR A 218 6.23 4.75 30.20
CA THR A 218 7.30 4.75 31.19
C THR A 218 8.53 4.02 30.65
N ALA A 219 8.34 2.92 29.92
CA ALA A 219 9.39 2.05 29.37
C ALA A 219 10.02 2.56 28.05
N ILE A 220 9.99 3.87 27.80
CA ILE A 220 10.56 4.47 26.57
C ILE A 220 12.08 4.37 26.48
N ASP A 221 12.77 4.08 27.58
CA ASP A 221 14.22 3.87 27.63
C ASP A 221 14.67 2.74 26.70
N ALA A 222 13.91 1.64 26.66
CA ALA A 222 14.20 0.51 25.78
C ALA A 222 14.11 0.88 24.28
N LEU A 223 13.20 1.78 23.89
CA LEU A 223 13.08 2.26 22.51
C LEU A 223 14.13 3.31 22.14
N VAL A 224 14.51 4.17 23.09
CA VAL A 224 15.41 5.30 22.85
C VAL A 224 16.89 4.90 22.93
N ALA A 225 17.25 3.90 23.75
CA ALA A 225 18.65 3.53 23.97
C ALA A 225 19.42 3.09 22.69
N PRO A 226 18.86 2.30 21.75
CA PRO A 226 19.54 1.96 20.49
C PRO A 226 19.80 3.19 19.59
N LEU A 227 18.90 4.18 19.64
CA LEU A 227 19.04 5.44 18.90
C LEU A 227 20.12 6.36 19.52
N LEU A 228 20.21 6.38 20.86
CA LEU A 228 21.25 7.12 21.58
C LEU A 228 22.65 6.56 21.34
N ARG A 229 22.78 5.21 21.34
CA ARG A 229 24.04 4.53 21.01
C ARG A 229 24.39 4.58 19.52
N GLY A 230 23.48 5.08 18.68
CA GLY A 230 23.67 5.17 17.24
C GLY A 230 23.68 3.81 16.55
N GLU A 231 23.10 2.77 17.14
CA GLU A 231 22.97 1.41 16.59
C GLU A 231 21.82 1.34 15.57
N ALA A 232 20.77 2.11 15.81
CA ALA A 232 19.58 2.21 14.97
C ALA A 232 19.27 3.66 14.59
N ASP A 233 18.57 3.83 13.48
CA ASP A 233 17.97 5.10 13.06
C ASP A 233 16.45 5.11 13.31
N TYR A 234 15.85 3.91 13.35
CA TYR A 234 14.44 3.64 13.61
C TYR A 234 14.29 2.40 14.52
N VAL A 235 13.41 2.49 15.52
CA VAL A 235 13.06 1.41 16.45
C VAL A 235 11.55 1.20 16.45
N LEU A 236 11.15 -0.06 16.25
CA LEU A 236 9.75 -0.50 16.30
C LEU A 236 9.50 -1.26 17.60
N GLY A 237 8.54 -0.80 18.41
CA GLY A 237 8.06 -1.55 19.57
C GLY A 237 7.10 -2.65 19.12
N SER A 238 7.51 -3.92 19.17
CA SER A 238 6.70 -5.06 18.74
C SER A 238 5.81 -5.59 19.86
N ARG A 239 4.49 -5.52 19.67
CA ARG A 239 3.52 -6.10 20.62
C ARG A 239 3.47 -7.62 20.46
N LEU A 240 3.63 -8.12 19.24
CA LEU A 240 3.63 -9.55 18.92
C LEU A 240 4.90 -10.27 19.38
N GLY A 241 6.04 -9.57 19.45
CA GLY A 241 7.28 -10.06 20.06
C GLY A 241 7.37 -9.88 21.58
N GLY A 242 6.46 -9.11 22.17
CA GLY A 242 6.39 -8.82 23.60
C GLY A 242 5.14 -9.44 24.28
N GLN A 243 4.55 -8.70 25.21
CA GLN A 243 3.42 -9.18 26.01
C GLN A 243 2.13 -8.42 25.65
N ILE A 244 1.09 -9.14 25.21
CA ILE A 244 -0.25 -8.58 25.01
C ILE A 244 -1.12 -9.02 26.18
N LEU A 245 -1.55 -8.06 27.01
CA LEU A 245 -2.36 -8.32 28.19
C LEU A 245 -3.81 -8.74 27.82
N PRO A 246 -4.52 -9.47 28.72
CA PRO A 246 -5.92 -9.83 28.49
C PRO A 246 -6.78 -8.59 28.19
N GLY A 247 -7.59 -8.66 27.14
CA GLY A 247 -8.44 -7.54 26.69
C GLY A 247 -7.72 -6.45 25.87
N ALA A 248 -6.38 -6.46 25.77
CA ALA A 248 -5.64 -5.42 25.04
C ALA A 248 -5.81 -5.48 23.50
N MET A 249 -5.97 -6.67 22.94
CA MET A 249 -6.11 -6.85 21.49
C MET A 249 -7.14 -7.94 21.15
N PRO A 250 -8.10 -7.68 20.25
CA PRO A 250 -9.03 -8.71 19.75
C PRO A 250 -8.28 -9.90 19.15
N TRP A 251 -8.78 -11.12 19.40
CA TRP A 251 -8.17 -12.37 18.91
C TRP A 251 -7.89 -12.32 17.39
N LEU A 252 -8.88 -11.86 16.62
CA LEU A 252 -8.76 -11.74 15.16
C LEU A 252 -7.60 -10.82 14.73
N HIS A 253 -7.36 -9.72 15.45
CA HIS A 253 -6.25 -8.80 15.15
C HIS A 253 -4.90 -9.42 15.53
N ARG A 254 -4.83 -10.09 16.69
CA ARG A 254 -3.61 -10.70 17.22
C ARG A 254 -3.09 -11.85 16.36
N TYR A 255 -3.97 -12.75 15.92
CA TYR A 255 -3.58 -14.00 15.27
C TYR A 255 -3.76 -14.03 13.75
N ILE A 256 -4.59 -13.15 13.19
CA ILE A 256 -4.88 -13.14 11.74
C ILE A 256 -4.58 -11.77 11.12
N GLY A 257 -5.27 -10.70 11.55
CA GLY A 257 -5.19 -9.37 10.93
C GLY A 257 -3.77 -8.79 10.88
N ASN A 258 -3.14 -8.59 12.05
CA ASN A 258 -1.81 -8.01 12.11
C ASN A 258 -0.73 -8.93 11.48
N PRO A 259 -0.70 -10.25 11.74
CA PRO A 259 0.26 -11.15 11.09
C PRO A 259 0.13 -11.20 9.56
N VAL A 260 -1.10 -11.27 9.01
CA VAL A 260 -1.32 -11.34 7.56
C VAL A 260 -0.94 -10.03 6.88
N LEU A 261 -1.37 -8.87 7.41
CA LEU A 261 -1.00 -7.58 6.84
C LEU A 261 0.52 -7.31 6.95
N THR A 262 1.15 -7.70 8.06
CA THR A 262 2.61 -7.63 8.24
C THR A 262 3.35 -8.55 7.26
N ALA A 263 2.86 -9.78 7.03
CA ALA A 263 3.44 -10.69 6.06
C ALA A 263 3.31 -10.16 4.62
N ILE A 264 2.17 -9.56 4.26
CA ILE A 264 1.97 -8.88 2.98
C ILE A 264 2.96 -7.71 2.84
N LEU A 265 3.10 -6.85 3.85
CA LEU A 265 4.04 -5.74 3.86
C LEU A 265 5.49 -6.22 3.66
N ASN A 266 5.92 -7.19 4.46
CA ASN A 266 7.25 -7.80 4.37
C ASN A 266 7.49 -8.39 2.96
N ARG A 267 6.51 -9.09 2.39
CA ARG A 267 6.62 -9.71 1.06
C ARG A 267 6.68 -8.70 -0.09
N LEU A 268 5.88 -7.64 -0.02
CA LEU A 268 5.77 -6.60 -1.04
C LEU A 268 6.96 -5.64 -1.02
N PHE A 269 7.49 -5.33 0.17
CA PHE A 269 8.51 -4.29 0.37
C PHE A 269 9.90 -4.81 0.73
N GLY A 270 10.06 -6.12 1.01
CA GLY A 270 11.34 -6.74 1.37
C GLY A 270 11.77 -6.48 2.81
N VAL A 271 10.81 -6.10 3.68
CA VAL A 271 11.04 -5.80 5.10
C VAL A 271 10.92 -7.08 5.93
N ARG A 272 11.37 -7.02 7.19
CA ARG A 272 11.32 -8.12 8.17
C ARG A 272 10.65 -7.70 9.48
N ALA A 273 9.63 -6.84 9.41
CA ALA A 273 8.91 -6.36 10.60
C ALA A 273 8.13 -7.50 11.27
N SER A 274 8.15 -7.62 12.59
CA SER A 274 7.30 -8.58 13.32
C SER A 274 5.90 -8.05 13.63
N ASP A 275 5.73 -6.73 13.81
CA ASP A 275 4.45 -6.07 14.06
C ASP A 275 4.38 -4.70 13.35
N ALA A 276 4.15 -4.70 12.04
CA ALA A 276 4.19 -3.49 11.22
C ALA A 276 3.08 -2.46 11.55
N HIS A 277 2.10 -2.84 12.37
CA HIS A 277 0.95 -2.02 12.77
C HIS A 277 0.98 -1.61 14.24
N SER A 278 2.13 -1.74 14.94
CA SER A 278 2.32 -1.15 16.26
C SER A 278 2.41 0.37 16.17
N GLY A 279 1.76 1.09 17.09
CA GLY A 279 1.82 2.54 17.20
C GLY A 279 3.04 3.05 17.98
N MET A 280 3.66 2.20 18.81
CA MET A 280 4.81 2.58 19.64
C MET A 280 6.12 2.43 18.87
N ARG A 281 6.77 3.56 18.56
CA ARG A 281 7.98 3.62 17.73
C ARG A 281 8.91 4.72 18.22
N ALA A 282 10.18 4.66 17.86
CA ALA A 282 11.10 5.77 18.03
C ALA A 282 12.01 5.93 16.80
N PHE A 283 12.42 7.15 16.48
CA PHE A 283 13.35 7.42 15.38
C PHE A 283 14.11 8.72 15.58
N THR A 284 15.25 8.86 14.89
CA THR A 284 16.00 10.12 14.88
C THR A 284 15.31 11.17 14.00
N ARG A 285 15.62 12.46 14.24
CA ARG A 285 15.17 13.56 13.37
C ARG A 285 15.70 13.43 11.93
N ASP A 286 16.88 12.86 11.75
CA ASP A 286 17.42 12.51 10.42
C ASP A 286 16.55 11.44 9.75
N ALA A 287 16.23 10.35 10.46
CA ALA A 287 15.35 9.30 9.98
C ALA A 287 13.97 9.84 9.55
N TYR A 288 13.34 10.69 10.37
CA TYR A 288 12.08 11.37 10.01
C TYR A 288 12.21 12.14 8.69
N THR A 289 13.27 12.93 8.55
CA THR A 289 13.53 13.75 7.36
C THR A 289 13.73 12.88 6.12
N ARG A 290 14.49 11.78 6.23
CA ARG A 290 14.76 10.82 5.14
C ARG A 290 13.52 9.98 4.77
N MET A 291 12.65 9.67 5.73
CA MET A 291 11.39 8.96 5.47
C MET A 291 10.41 9.79 4.63
N ALA A 292 10.42 11.13 4.77
CA ALA A 292 9.62 12.06 3.97
C ALA A 292 8.14 11.64 3.86
N LEU A 293 7.54 11.39 5.02
CA LEU A 293 6.19 10.85 5.23
C LEU A 293 5.10 11.79 4.70
N ARG A 294 3.98 11.23 4.21
CA ARG A 294 2.90 11.97 3.52
C ARG A 294 1.48 11.48 3.86
N SER A 295 1.31 10.34 4.51
CA SER A 295 -0.02 9.75 4.76
C SER A 295 -0.77 10.51 5.86
N GLU A 296 -2.03 10.80 5.59
CA GLU A 296 -2.88 11.62 6.45
C GLU A 296 -3.78 10.78 7.38
N GLY A 297 -4.05 9.51 7.05
CA GLY A 297 -4.84 8.57 7.84
C GLY A 297 -3.99 7.53 8.61
N MET A 298 -4.61 6.41 9.01
CA MET A 298 -3.89 5.35 9.74
C MET A 298 -2.80 4.67 8.91
N GLU A 299 -2.89 4.74 7.57
CA GLU A 299 -1.92 4.13 6.65
C GLU A 299 -0.49 4.66 6.83
N LEU A 300 -0.31 5.78 7.55
CA LEU A 300 0.97 6.23 8.10
C LEU A 300 1.72 5.12 8.86
N ALA A 301 1.00 4.23 9.56
CA ALA A 301 1.62 3.10 10.28
C ALA A 301 2.36 2.15 9.33
N SER A 302 1.77 1.82 8.17
CA SER A 302 2.46 1.06 7.13
C SER A 302 3.48 1.92 6.37
N GLU A 303 3.17 3.19 6.13
CA GLU A 303 4.08 4.12 5.44
C GLU A 303 5.42 4.23 6.15
N ILE A 304 5.45 4.42 7.47
CA ILE A 304 6.69 4.55 8.25
C ILE A 304 7.59 3.33 8.05
N VAL A 305 7.05 2.11 8.05
CA VAL A 305 7.85 0.88 7.83
C VAL A 305 8.41 0.82 6.40
N VAL A 306 7.57 1.15 5.41
CA VAL A 306 7.97 1.16 4.00
C VAL A 306 8.98 2.27 3.72
N ALA A 307 8.81 3.45 4.30
CA ALA A 307 9.67 4.62 4.15
C ALA A 307 11.02 4.42 4.86
N ALA A 308 11.05 3.79 6.04
CA ALA A 308 12.28 3.40 6.72
C ALA A 308 13.11 2.43 5.86
N ALA A 309 12.46 1.41 5.28
CA ALA A 309 13.11 0.50 4.34
C ALA A 309 13.54 1.19 3.02
N ARG A 310 12.75 2.15 2.51
CA ARG A 310 13.10 2.94 1.32
C ARG A 310 14.33 3.82 1.54
N ALA A 311 14.43 4.41 2.72
CA ALA A 311 15.52 5.30 3.13
C ALA A 311 16.77 4.53 3.62
N GLU A 312 16.75 3.19 3.55
CA GLU A 312 17.82 2.29 3.99
C GLU A 312 18.25 2.60 5.44
N LEU A 313 17.26 2.79 6.32
CA LEU A 313 17.45 3.01 7.75
C LEU A 313 17.88 1.72 8.46
N ARG A 314 18.70 1.87 9.50
CA ARG A 314 19.00 0.77 10.44
C ARG A 314 17.82 0.61 11.39
N CYS A 315 17.07 -0.47 11.19
CA CYS A 315 15.85 -0.78 11.92
C CYS A 315 16.12 -1.84 12.99
N VAL A 316 15.70 -1.58 14.23
CA VAL A 316 15.71 -2.56 15.34
C VAL A 316 14.29 -2.75 15.85
N GLU A 317 13.96 -3.96 16.29
CA GLU A 317 12.70 -4.26 16.98
C GLU A 317 12.95 -4.54 18.45
N ILE A 318 12.11 -3.98 19.32
CA ILE A 318 12.16 -4.16 20.77
C ILE A 318 10.80 -4.71 21.22
N PRO A 319 10.75 -5.79 22.02
CA PRO A 319 9.48 -6.31 22.54
C PRO A 319 8.86 -5.30 23.52
N ILE A 320 7.55 -5.09 23.44
CA ILE A 320 6.82 -4.16 24.33
C ILE A 320 5.59 -4.82 24.96
N THR A 321 5.15 -4.28 26.09
CA THR A 321 3.86 -4.64 26.70
C THR A 321 2.74 -3.79 26.11
N TYR A 322 1.63 -4.44 25.74
CA TYR A 322 0.43 -3.81 25.19
C TYR A 322 -0.74 -3.99 26.14
N HIS A 323 -1.32 -2.86 26.56
CA HIS A 323 -2.29 -2.76 27.65
C HIS A 323 -3.72 -2.59 27.13
N PRO A 324 -4.74 -2.94 27.95
CA PRO A 324 -6.13 -2.60 27.65
C PRO A 324 -6.31 -1.09 27.50
N ARG A 325 -6.86 -0.69 26.35
CA ARG A 325 -7.22 0.68 26.05
C ARG A 325 -8.26 1.21 27.05
N VAL A 326 -8.13 2.48 27.43
CA VAL A 326 -9.19 3.22 28.14
C VAL A 326 -10.14 3.86 27.12
N GLY A 327 -11.44 3.69 27.31
CA GLY A 327 -12.48 4.20 26.41
C GLY A 327 -12.68 3.38 25.13
N ALA A 328 -13.63 3.79 24.31
CA ALA A 328 -14.00 3.07 23.09
C ALA A 328 -12.95 3.21 21.98
N SER A 329 -12.74 2.12 21.21
CA SER A 329 -11.97 2.15 19.96
C SER A 329 -12.67 3.03 18.93
N LYS A 330 -11.90 3.89 18.26
CA LYS A 330 -12.36 4.69 17.10
C LYS A 330 -11.95 4.07 15.74
N LEU A 331 -11.44 2.84 15.76
CA LEU A 331 -10.99 2.09 14.59
C LEU A 331 -12.11 1.23 13.99
N ASP A 332 -12.17 1.18 12.66
CA ASP A 332 -13.02 0.28 11.88
C ASP A 332 -12.13 -0.80 11.25
N SER A 333 -12.10 -1.99 11.86
CA SER A 333 -11.16 -3.06 11.50
C SER A 333 -11.17 -3.42 10.01
N VAL A 334 -12.34 -3.39 9.36
CA VAL A 334 -12.48 -3.79 7.94
C VAL A 334 -12.07 -2.65 7.03
N ARG A 335 -12.58 -1.44 7.28
CA ARG A 335 -12.26 -0.25 6.48
C ARG A 335 -10.79 0.13 6.61
N ASP A 336 -10.24 0.06 7.82
CA ASP A 336 -8.85 0.37 8.09
C ASP A 336 -7.93 -0.72 7.54
N GLY A 337 -8.27 -2.00 7.70
CA GLY A 337 -7.54 -3.12 7.08
C GLY A 337 -7.48 -2.99 5.56
N TRP A 338 -8.61 -2.69 4.91
CA TRP A 338 -8.65 -2.41 3.47
C TRP A 338 -7.84 -1.17 3.07
N ARG A 339 -7.87 -0.09 3.87
CA ARG A 339 -7.07 1.11 3.59
C ARG A 339 -5.57 0.81 3.59
N HIS A 340 -5.07 0.05 4.57
CA HIS A 340 -3.68 -0.41 4.61
C HIS A 340 -3.35 -1.33 3.43
N LEU A 341 -4.19 -2.32 3.12
CA LEU A 341 -3.95 -3.22 1.99
C LEU A 341 -3.91 -2.46 0.65
N ARG A 342 -4.88 -1.57 0.41
CA ARG A 342 -4.92 -0.73 -0.79
C ARG A 342 -3.67 0.15 -0.89
N PHE A 343 -3.25 0.79 0.20
CA PHE A 343 -2.02 1.58 0.26
C PHE A 343 -0.78 0.75 -0.13
N MET A 344 -0.62 -0.44 0.47
CA MET A 344 0.48 -1.35 0.16
C MET A 344 0.48 -1.82 -1.30
N LEU A 345 -0.69 -2.17 -1.85
CA LEU A 345 -0.81 -2.61 -3.24
C LEU A 345 -0.50 -1.48 -4.23
N LEU A 346 -1.01 -0.26 -3.97
CA LEU A 346 -0.72 0.93 -4.79
C LEU A 346 0.78 1.25 -4.82
N LEU A 347 1.47 1.15 -3.68
CA LEU A 347 2.92 1.36 -3.59
C LEU A 347 3.76 0.22 -4.19
N ALA A 348 3.15 -0.94 -4.51
CA ALA A 348 3.82 -2.12 -5.04
C ALA A 348 3.40 -2.47 -6.49
N PRO A 349 3.55 -1.57 -7.49
CA PRO A 349 3.02 -1.77 -8.86
C PRO A 349 3.63 -2.97 -9.58
N ARG A 350 4.85 -3.39 -9.19
CA ARG A 350 5.45 -4.65 -9.65
C ARG A 350 4.58 -5.86 -9.31
N HIS A 351 4.07 -5.93 -8.09
CA HIS A 351 3.26 -7.06 -7.60
C HIS A 351 1.80 -6.92 -8.02
N LEU A 352 1.24 -5.70 -8.00
CA LEU A 352 -0.15 -5.44 -8.37
C LEU A 352 -0.41 -5.56 -9.87
N PHE A 353 0.52 -5.10 -10.73
CA PHE A 353 0.29 -5.02 -12.17
C PHE A 353 1.29 -5.83 -13.00
N VAL A 354 2.61 -5.69 -12.75
CA VAL A 354 3.63 -6.28 -13.66
C VAL A 354 3.65 -7.81 -13.59
N LEU A 355 3.65 -8.42 -12.41
CA LEU A 355 3.66 -9.88 -12.26
C LEU A 355 2.38 -10.55 -12.80
N PRO A 356 1.15 -10.17 -12.40
CA PRO A 356 -0.06 -10.76 -12.97
C PRO A 356 -0.22 -10.43 -14.46
N GLY A 357 0.20 -9.24 -14.91
CA GLY A 357 0.22 -8.87 -16.32
C GLY A 357 1.14 -9.76 -17.16
N LEU A 358 2.36 -10.04 -16.68
CA LEU A 358 3.28 -10.98 -17.34
C LEU A 358 2.73 -12.41 -17.37
N LEU A 359 2.07 -12.86 -16.30
CA LEU A 359 1.44 -14.18 -16.26
C LEU A 359 0.29 -14.31 -17.27
N LEU A 360 -0.63 -13.34 -17.29
CA LEU A 360 -1.74 -13.30 -18.25
C LEU A 360 -1.25 -13.17 -19.70
N LEU A 361 -0.22 -12.36 -19.94
CA LEU A 361 0.42 -12.22 -21.24
C LEU A 361 1.04 -13.54 -21.70
N ALA A 362 1.77 -14.24 -20.83
CA ALA A 362 2.36 -15.53 -21.14
C ALA A 362 1.28 -16.61 -21.40
N LEU A 363 0.26 -16.71 -20.55
CA LEU A 363 -0.84 -17.66 -20.73
C LEU A 363 -1.63 -17.39 -22.03
N GLY A 364 -1.90 -16.12 -22.34
CA GLY A 364 -2.58 -15.73 -23.57
C GLY A 364 -1.78 -16.06 -24.84
N LEU A 365 -0.49 -15.74 -24.86
CA LEU A 365 0.38 -16.04 -26.02
C LEU A 365 0.65 -17.54 -26.18
N LEU A 366 0.88 -18.27 -25.09
CA LEU A 366 1.06 -19.73 -25.12
C LEU A 366 -0.25 -20.44 -25.53
N GLY A 367 -1.40 -19.96 -25.07
CA GLY A 367 -2.71 -20.47 -25.48
C GLY A 367 -2.96 -20.28 -26.97
N GLN A 368 -2.69 -19.07 -27.51
CA GLN A 368 -2.80 -18.81 -28.95
C GLN A 368 -1.83 -19.68 -29.79
N ALA A 369 -0.58 -19.84 -29.33
CA ALA A 369 0.37 -20.73 -29.99
C ALA A 369 -0.09 -22.21 -29.96
N SER A 370 -0.63 -22.68 -28.84
CA SER A 370 -1.17 -24.04 -28.69
C SER A 370 -2.37 -24.28 -29.60
N LEU A 371 -3.31 -23.32 -29.67
CA LEU A 371 -4.47 -23.39 -30.56
C LEU A 371 -4.08 -23.36 -32.04
N LEU A 372 -3.07 -22.56 -32.41
CA LEU A 372 -2.54 -22.52 -33.77
C LEU A 372 -1.86 -23.84 -34.15
N VAL A 373 -1.05 -24.42 -33.26
CA VAL A 373 -0.44 -25.75 -33.48
C VAL A 373 -1.53 -26.81 -33.62
N ALA A 374 -2.51 -26.85 -32.70
CA ALA A 374 -3.61 -27.80 -32.76
C ALA A 374 -4.40 -27.69 -34.08
N ALA A 375 -4.70 -26.48 -34.54
CA ALA A 375 -5.44 -26.26 -35.79
C ALA A 375 -4.66 -26.67 -37.05
N VAL A 376 -3.33 -26.78 -36.98
CA VAL A 376 -2.46 -27.26 -38.06
C VAL A 376 -2.22 -28.77 -37.97
N THR A 377 -2.10 -29.34 -36.76
CA THR A 377 -1.78 -30.78 -36.57
C THR A 377 -2.99 -31.69 -36.53
N ASP A 378 -4.10 -31.24 -35.94
CA ASP A 378 -5.34 -32.00 -35.79
C ASP A 378 -6.55 -31.04 -35.87
N PRO A 379 -6.92 -30.61 -37.10
CA PRO A 379 -7.94 -29.58 -37.30
C PRO A 379 -9.30 -29.92 -36.66
N ALA A 380 -9.66 -31.20 -36.62
CA ALA A 380 -10.91 -31.69 -36.03
C ALA A 380 -11.04 -31.38 -34.53
N ARG A 381 -9.92 -31.22 -33.79
CA ARG A 381 -9.97 -30.76 -32.39
C ARG A 381 -10.36 -29.29 -32.22
N VAL A 382 -10.20 -28.49 -33.27
CA VAL A 382 -10.41 -27.03 -33.21
C VAL A 382 -11.76 -26.64 -33.82
N THR A 383 -12.17 -27.29 -34.92
CA THR A 383 -13.48 -27.07 -35.57
C THR A 383 -14.59 -28.03 -35.09
N GLY A 384 -14.27 -29.01 -34.25
CA GLY A 384 -15.14 -30.15 -33.99
C GLY A 384 -15.08 -31.18 -35.11
N ASP A 385 -15.58 -32.39 -34.81
CA ASP A 385 -15.70 -33.47 -35.78
C ASP A 385 -17.00 -33.29 -36.60
N PRO A 386 -16.92 -33.07 -37.92
CA PRO A 386 -18.11 -32.91 -38.77
C PRO A 386 -18.98 -34.18 -38.84
N GLY A 387 -18.50 -35.34 -38.37
CA GLY A 387 -19.26 -36.58 -38.27
C GLY A 387 -20.25 -36.65 -37.09
N ILE A 388 -20.14 -35.75 -36.09
CA ILE A 388 -20.94 -35.82 -34.86
C ILE A 388 -21.90 -34.62 -34.77
N GLN A 389 -23.12 -34.81 -35.29
CA GLN A 389 -24.21 -33.85 -35.08
C GLN A 389 -24.51 -33.68 -33.58
N GLY A 390 -24.29 -32.48 -33.06
CA GLY A 390 -24.46 -32.16 -31.64
C GLY A 390 -23.17 -32.06 -30.82
N ALA A 391 -22.00 -32.33 -31.41
CA ALA A 391 -20.72 -31.91 -30.82
C ALA A 391 -20.62 -30.37 -30.89
N SER A 392 -21.12 -29.68 -29.87
CA SER A 392 -21.02 -28.22 -29.72
C SER A 392 -19.57 -27.77 -29.89
N GLU A 393 -19.31 -26.68 -30.62
CA GLU A 393 -17.97 -26.11 -30.78
C GLU A 393 -17.48 -25.44 -29.47
N PRO A 394 -16.60 -26.05 -28.64
CA PRO A 394 -16.34 -25.50 -27.31
C PRO A 394 -15.03 -24.71 -27.25
N TYR A 395 -14.05 -25.04 -28.10
CA TYR A 395 -12.64 -24.71 -27.86
C TYR A 395 -12.01 -23.80 -28.91
N GLY A 396 -12.44 -23.82 -30.17
CA GLY A 396 -11.84 -23.02 -31.24
C GLY A 396 -11.99 -21.50 -31.04
N TRP A 397 -13.22 -21.01 -31.08
CA TRP A 397 -13.49 -19.57 -31.07
C TRP A 397 -13.46 -18.96 -29.66
N TYR A 398 -14.12 -19.57 -28.68
CA TYR A 398 -14.04 -19.15 -27.28
C TYR A 398 -12.60 -19.18 -26.77
N GLY A 399 -11.86 -20.27 -27.04
CA GLY A 399 -10.46 -20.40 -26.65
C GLY A 399 -9.58 -19.34 -27.27
N THR A 400 -9.72 -19.10 -28.59
CA THR A 400 -8.98 -18.02 -29.27
C THR A 400 -9.30 -16.66 -28.64
N LEU A 401 -10.58 -16.33 -28.42
CA LEU A 401 -11.00 -15.06 -27.82
C LEU A 401 -10.46 -14.89 -26.39
N ILE A 402 -10.56 -15.91 -25.54
CA ILE A 402 -10.03 -15.90 -24.16
C ILE A 402 -8.51 -15.68 -24.18
N CYS A 403 -7.76 -16.37 -25.05
CA CYS A 403 -6.31 -16.24 -25.12
C CYS A 403 -5.87 -14.89 -25.72
N VAL A 404 -6.64 -14.30 -26.64
CA VAL A 404 -6.45 -12.92 -27.13
C VAL A 404 -6.70 -11.92 -26.00
N LEU A 405 -7.84 -12.00 -25.30
CA LEU A 405 -8.17 -11.10 -24.18
C LEU A 405 -7.13 -11.19 -23.05
N ALA A 406 -6.70 -12.40 -22.68
CA ALA A 406 -5.65 -12.60 -21.68
C ALA A 406 -4.32 -11.96 -22.09
N ALA A 407 -3.92 -12.07 -23.36
CA ALA A 407 -2.71 -11.43 -23.87
C ALA A 407 -2.82 -9.90 -23.85
N LEU A 408 -3.95 -9.33 -24.31
CA LEU A 408 -4.16 -7.88 -24.36
C LEU A 408 -4.26 -7.25 -22.97
N VAL A 409 -5.04 -7.85 -22.06
CA VAL A 409 -5.14 -7.40 -20.66
C VAL A 409 -3.80 -7.57 -19.94
N GLY A 410 -3.08 -8.66 -20.20
CA GLY A 410 -1.74 -8.88 -19.68
C GLY A 410 -0.76 -7.77 -20.10
N GLY A 411 -0.73 -7.44 -21.40
CA GLY A 411 0.06 -6.34 -21.95
C GLY A 411 -0.28 -4.98 -21.34
N GLN A 412 -1.57 -4.66 -21.21
CA GLN A 412 -2.06 -3.44 -20.57
C GLN A 412 -1.63 -3.33 -19.10
N LEU A 413 -1.73 -4.42 -18.34
CA LEU A 413 -1.29 -4.45 -16.94
C LEU A 413 0.23 -4.27 -16.80
N VAL A 414 1.04 -4.90 -17.67
CA VAL A 414 2.50 -4.68 -17.68
C VAL A 414 2.83 -3.22 -17.97
N LEU A 415 2.13 -2.59 -18.92
CA LEU A 415 2.33 -1.19 -19.28
C LEU A 415 1.91 -0.25 -18.14
N LEU A 416 0.74 -0.47 -17.52
CA LEU A 416 0.27 0.28 -16.35
C LEU A 416 1.25 0.17 -15.17
N GLY A 417 1.77 -1.03 -14.90
CA GLY A 417 2.77 -1.26 -13.88
C GLY A 417 4.10 -0.53 -14.16
N ALA A 418 4.49 -0.41 -15.43
CA ALA A 418 5.66 0.35 -15.83
C ALA A 418 5.43 1.87 -15.73
N PHE A 419 4.23 2.38 -16.04
CA PHE A 419 3.87 3.78 -15.81
C PHE A 419 3.89 4.12 -14.31
N ALA A 420 3.30 3.27 -13.47
CA ALA A 420 3.27 3.45 -12.03
C ALA A 420 4.68 3.42 -11.41
N ASP A 421 5.54 2.46 -11.80
CA ASP A 421 6.94 2.45 -11.38
C ASP A 421 7.70 3.71 -11.86
N ALA A 422 7.46 4.17 -13.09
CA ALA A 422 8.05 5.41 -13.60
C ALA A 422 7.57 6.65 -12.82
N HIS A 423 6.30 6.70 -12.41
CA HIS A 423 5.76 7.76 -11.57
C HIS A 423 6.36 7.72 -10.15
N HIS A 424 6.44 6.55 -9.50
CA HIS A 424 7.11 6.38 -8.20
C HIS A 424 8.58 6.80 -8.24
N GLY A 425 9.26 6.53 -9.36
CA GLY A 425 10.61 7.03 -9.61
C GLY A 425 10.74 8.55 -9.65
N ARG A 426 9.69 9.27 -10.09
CA ARG A 426 9.67 10.75 -10.13
C ARG A 426 9.36 11.38 -8.78
N VAL A 427 8.40 10.84 -8.04
CA VAL A 427 7.96 11.43 -6.74
C VAL A 427 8.86 11.04 -5.55
N GLY A 428 9.94 10.29 -5.79
CA GLY A 428 10.89 9.83 -4.77
C GLY A 428 10.46 8.58 -3.99
N TRP A 429 9.43 7.86 -4.46
CA TRP A 429 8.81 6.72 -3.75
C TRP A 429 9.23 5.33 -4.23
N ARG A 430 10.12 5.22 -5.21
CA ARG A 430 10.60 3.92 -5.70
C ARG A 430 11.50 3.24 -4.65
N MET A 431 11.14 2.03 -4.25
CA MET A 431 11.92 1.18 -3.34
C MET A 431 13.27 0.73 -3.94
N PRO A 432 14.34 0.65 -3.13
CA PRO A 432 15.58 -0.04 -3.50
C PRO A 432 15.31 -1.47 -4.01
N GLY A 433 16.07 -1.91 -5.02
CA GLY A 433 15.95 -3.25 -5.61
C GLY A 433 14.66 -3.56 -6.41
N GLN A 434 13.58 -2.79 -6.28
CA GLN A 434 12.27 -3.12 -6.88
C GLN A 434 12.06 -2.72 -8.35
N ARG A 435 13.14 -2.44 -9.09
CA ARG A 435 13.04 -2.12 -10.52
C ARG A 435 12.34 -3.29 -11.26
N PRO A 436 11.41 -3.02 -12.19
CA PRO A 436 10.83 -4.07 -13.02
C PRO A 436 11.93 -4.82 -13.80
N PRO A 437 11.73 -6.12 -14.11
CA PRO A 437 12.76 -6.95 -14.71
C PRO A 437 13.26 -6.37 -16.05
N ARG A 438 14.49 -6.70 -16.46
CA ARG A 438 15.08 -6.20 -17.72
C ARG A 438 14.17 -6.47 -18.92
N LEU A 439 13.50 -7.62 -18.94
CA LEU A 439 12.51 -8.00 -19.95
C LEU A 439 11.34 -7.01 -20.12
N VAL A 440 10.92 -6.32 -19.06
CA VAL A 440 9.87 -5.29 -19.11
C VAL A 440 10.46 -3.91 -19.42
N ARG A 441 11.62 -3.59 -18.84
CA ARG A 441 12.25 -2.26 -19.01
C ARG A 441 12.90 -2.04 -20.38
N TRP A 442 13.47 -3.08 -20.97
CA TRP A 442 14.14 -3.00 -22.27
C TRP A 442 13.20 -2.63 -23.43
N PRO A 443 12.04 -3.31 -23.64
CA PRO A 443 11.08 -2.92 -24.68
C PRO A 443 10.33 -1.63 -24.36
N LEU A 444 10.44 -1.10 -23.14
CA LEU A 444 9.86 0.19 -22.74
C LEU A 444 10.89 1.34 -22.70
N THR A 445 12.12 1.10 -23.16
CA THR A 445 13.16 2.14 -23.23
C THR A 445 12.90 3.08 -24.43
N PRO A 446 12.93 4.42 -24.27
CA PRO A 446 12.73 5.37 -25.36
C PRO A 446 13.64 5.08 -26.57
N GLY A 447 13.11 5.26 -27.78
CA GLY A 447 13.77 4.89 -29.04
C GLY A 447 13.61 3.40 -29.35
N ARG A 448 14.30 2.52 -28.61
CA ARG A 448 14.29 1.06 -28.86
C ARG A 448 12.88 0.45 -28.76
N GLY A 449 12.13 0.85 -27.75
CA GLY A 449 10.75 0.39 -27.54
C GLY A 449 9.76 0.92 -28.57
N GLY A 450 9.99 2.15 -29.06
CA GLY A 450 9.22 2.70 -30.18
C GLY A 450 9.44 1.88 -31.44
N PHE A 451 10.71 1.64 -31.81
CA PHE A 451 11.08 0.80 -32.95
C PHE A 451 10.48 -0.61 -32.84
N LEU A 452 10.67 -1.30 -31.71
CA LEU A 452 10.11 -2.63 -31.48
C LEU A 452 8.57 -2.64 -31.59
N GLY A 453 7.90 -1.66 -30.99
CA GLY A 453 6.45 -1.52 -31.05
C GLY A 453 5.95 -1.30 -32.48
N SER A 454 6.58 -0.39 -33.23
CA SER A 454 6.26 -0.15 -34.64
C SER A 454 6.51 -1.39 -35.52
N THR A 455 7.61 -2.14 -35.29
CA THR A 455 7.89 -3.38 -36.01
C THR A 455 6.84 -4.46 -35.72
N LEU A 456 6.50 -4.69 -34.45
CA LEU A 456 5.46 -5.65 -34.06
C LEU A 456 4.09 -5.24 -34.63
N PHE A 457 3.75 -3.95 -34.59
CA PHE A 457 2.52 -3.42 -35.18
C PHE A 457 2.46 -3.70 -36.69
N ALA A 458 3.50 -3.34 -37.44
CA ALA A 458 3.57 -3.56 -38.88
C ALA A 458 3.52 -5.05 -39.24
N THR A 459 4.31 -5.90 -38.57
CA THR A 459 4.32 -7.35 -38.83
C THR A 459 2.97 -8.00 -38.52
N GLY A 460 2.34 -7.66 -37.38
CA GLY A 460 1.03 -8.18 -37.02
C GLY A 460 -0.07 -7.72 -37.99
N LEU A 461 -0.05 -6.46 -38.41
CA LEU A 461 -1.00 -5.90 -39.37
C LEU A 461 -0.85 -6.56 -40.76
N VAL A 462 0.38 -6.70 -41.26
CA VAL A 462 0.65 -7.37 -42.54
C VAL A 462 0.21 -8.84 -42.48
N ALA A 463 0.53 -9.56 -41.39
CA ALA A 463 0.10 -10.94 -41.22
C ALA A 463 -1.44 -11.07 -41.20
N ALA A 464 -2.15 -10.17 -40.51
CA ALA A 464 -3.61 -10.16 -40.47
C ALA A 464 -4.24 -9.86 -41.84
N VAL A 465 -3.68 -8.90 -42.60
CA VAL A 465 -4.15 -8.57 -43.96
C VAL A 465 -3.89 -9.72 -44.93
N VAL A 466 -2.68 -10.28 -44.95
CA VAL A 466 -2.34 -11.43 -45.81
C VAL A 466 -3.24 -12.63 -45.51
N LEU A 467 -3.46 -12.93 -44.22
CA LEU A 467 -4.36 -14.02 -43.83
C LEU A 467 -5.81 -13.74 -44.22
N GLY A 468 -6.30 -12.51 -44.07
CA GLY A 468 -7.63 -12.11 -44.53
C GLY A 468 -7.81 -12.28 -46.05
N VAL A 469 -6.83 -11.88 -46.84
CA VAL A 469 -6.82 -12.09 -48.30
C VAL A 469 -6.79 -13.59 -48.65
N LEU A 470 -5.97 -14.39 -47.96
CA LEU A 470 -5.91 -15.84 -48.15
C LEU A 470 -7.24 -16.52 -47.80
N VAL A 471 -7.93 -16.09 -46.74
CA VAL A 471 -9.26 -16.60 -46.38
C VAL A 471 -10.29 -16.24 -47.44
N VAL A 472 -10.41 -14.96 -47.82
CA VAL A 472 -11.39 -14.49 -48.83
C VAL A 472 -11.17 -15.17 -50.19
N THR A 473 -9.92 -15.34 -50.62
CA THR A 473 -9.60 -16.04 -51.86
C THR A 473 -9.84 -17.54 -51.78
N ALA A 474 -9.68 -18.17 -50.61
CA ALA A 474 -9.97 -19.60 -50.41
C ALA A 474 -11.47 -19.91 -50.24
N THR A 475 -12.27 -18.99 -49.68
CA THR A 475 -13.73 -19.15 -49.57
C THR A 475 -14.47 -18.83 -50.87
N GLY A 476 -13.80 -18.14 -51.79
CA GLY A 476 -14.43 -17.52 -52.96
C GLY A 476 -15.09 -16.19 -52.59
N GLY A 477 -15.02 -15.22 -53.50
CA GLY A 477 -15.83 -14.01 -53.39
C GLY A 477 -17.29 -14.37 -53.58
N HIS A 478 -18.16 -13.95 -52.65
CA HIS A 478 -19.60 -14.02 -52.85
C HIS A 478 -20.03 -12.93 -53.82
N ASP A 479 -20.21 -13.28 -55.09
CA ASP A 479 -20.93 -12.41 -56.04
C ASP A 479 -22.40 -12.29 -55.63
N ALA A 480 -22.93 -11.07 -55.69
CA ALA A 480 -24.29 -10.75 -55.27
C ALA A 480 -25.39 -11.35 -56.19
N ALA A 481 -25.01 -12.03 -57.27
CA ALA A 481 -25.88 -12.77 -58.16
C ALA A 481 -25.56 -14.27 -58.02
N GLY A 482 -26.31 -14.98 -57.18
CA GLY A 482 -26.00 -16.36 -56.82
C GLY A 482 -26.13 -17.36 -57.98
N MET A 483 -25.02 -17.66 -58.66
CA MET A 483 -24.86 -18.90 -59.43
C MET A 483 -23.37 -19.24 -59.65
N THR A 484 -23.07 -20.55 -59.74
CA THR A 484 -21.79 -21.18 -60.15
C THR A 484 -20.55 -21.04 -59.24
N ARG A 485 -20.13 -22.19 -58.68
CA ARG A 485 -18.74 -22.46 -58.28
C ARG A 485 -17.87 -22.74 -59.51
N VAL A 486 -16.71 -22.09 -59.61
CA VAL A 486 -15.60 -22.41 -60.55
C VAL A 486 -14.29 -22.21 -59.77
N THR A 487 -13.87 -23.20 -58.95
CA THR A 487 -12.90 -24.28 -59.23
C THR A 487 -11.42 -23.90 -59.23
N ALA A 488 -10.64 -24.74 -58.55
CA ALA A 488 -9.18 -24.87 -58.52
C ALA A 488 -8.38 -23.84 -57.68
N PRO A 489 -7.73 -24.25 -56.57
CA PRO A 489 -6.55 -23.52 -56.06
C PRO A 489 -5.40 -23.66 -57.07
N TRP A 490 -4.40 -22.79 -56.96
CA TRP A 490 -3.19 -22.82 -57.79
C TRP A 490 -2.57 -24.24 -57.80
N PRO A 491 -2.20 -24.79 -58.97
CA PRO A 491 -1.67 -26.15 -59.06
C PRO A 491 -0.34 -26.26 -58.30
N GLY A 492 -0.37 -26.95 -57.16
CA GLY A 492 0.75 -27.12 -56.23
C GLY A 492 0.52 -26.55 -54.83
N TRP A 493 -0.45 -25.65 -54.64
CA TRP A 493 -0.84 -25.14 -53.31
C TRP A 493 -2.11 -25.85 -52.81
N SER A 494 -1.94 -26.96 -52.10
CA SER A 494 -2.96 -27.39 -51.16
C SER A 494 -2.98 -26.41 -49.97
N PRO A 495 -4.14 -25.89 -49.55
CA PRO A 495 -4.23 -24.98 -48.41
C PRO A 495 -3.97 -25.76 -47.12
N ARG A 496 -2.69 -25.92 -46.76
CA ARG A 496 -2.27 -26.55 -45.48
C ARG A 496 -2.72 -25.73 -44.27
N LEU A 497 -3.03 -24.45 -44.46
CA LEU A 497 -3.89 -23.67 -43.58
C LEU A 497 -5.34 -23.81 -44.08
N GLY A 498 -6.03 -24.86 -43.65
CA GLY A 498 -7.48 -24.92 -43.82
C GLY A 498 -8.18 -23.84 -43.00
N ALA A 499 -9.44 -23.55 -43.32
CA ALA A 499 -10.32 -22.68 -42.51
C ALA A 499 -10.18 -22.84 -40.98
N PRO A 500 -10.07 -24.06 -40.39
CA PRO A 500 -9.68 -24.30 -38.99
C PRO A 500 -8.54 -23.44 -38.43
N ALA A 501 -7.45 -23.25 -39.19
CA ALA A 501 -6.26 -22.54 -38.73
C ALA A 501 -6.33 -21.03 -38.91
N ALA A 502 -7.28 -20.53 -39.70
CA ALA A 502 -7.44 -19.10 -39.99
C ALA A 502 -7.78 -18.30 -38.73
N LEU A 503 -8.69 -18.79 -37.88
CA LEU A 503 -9.12 -18.05 -36.70
C LEU A 503 -8.01 -17.91 -35.63
N PRO A 504 -7.30 -18.97 -35.20
CA PRO A 504 -6.15 -18.83 -34.28
C PRO A 504 -5.01 -17.97 -34.86
N ALA A 505 -4.73 -18.10 -36.16
CA ALA A 505 -3.70 -17.30 -36.82
C ALA A 505 -4.08 -15.81 -36.89
N ALA A 506 -5.35 -15.49 -37.15
CA ALA A 506 -5.85 -14.11 -37.15
C ALA A 506 -5.82 -13.51 -35.73
N GLY A 507 -6.24 -14.28 -34.72
CA GLY A 507 -6.15 -13.89 -33.32
C GLY A 507 -4.71 -13.54 -32.90
N LEU A 508 -3.74 -14.36 -33.31
CA LEU A 508 -2.32 -14.12 -33.04
C LEU A 508 -1.77 -12.89 -33.79
N ALA A 509 -2.07 -12.76 -35.08
CA ALA A 509 -1.64 -11.61 -35.87
C ALA A 509 -2.17 -10.28 -35.31
N LEU A 510 -3.46 -10.23 -34.96
CA LEU A 510 -4.11 -9.06 -34.34
C LEU A 510 -3.59 -8.80 -32.92
N THR A 511 -3.33 -9.84 -32.13
CA THR A 511 -2.69 -9.70 -30.80
C THR A 511 -1.30 -9.07 -30.93
N VAL A 512 -0.46 -9.55 -31.85
CA VAL A 512 0.88 -9.00 -32.11
C VAL A 512 0.79 -7.56 -32.57
N ALA A 513 -0.16 -7.22 -33.45
CA ALA A 513 -0.39 -5.86 -33.90
C ALA A 513 -0.76 -4.94 -32.72
N ALA A 514 -1.76 -5.33 -31.92
CA ALA A 514 -2.25 -4.55 -30.80
C ALA A 514 -1.21 -4.37 -29.68
N LEU A 515 -0.44 -5.41 -29.34
CA LEU A 515 0.68 -5.31 -28.40
C LEU A 515 1.79 -4.40 -28.94
N GLY A 516 2.07 -4.44 -30.24
CA GLY A 516 3.00 -3.50 -30.91
C GLY A 516 2.55 -2.04 -30.78
N LEU A 517 1.26 -1.77 -31.06
CA LEU A 517 0.65 -0.45 -30.92
C LEU A 517 0.71 0.04 -29.45
N GLN A 518 0.37 -0.82 -28.49
CA GLN A 518 0.47 -0.52 -27.06
C GLN A 518 1.90 -0.19 -26.63
N GLY A 519 2.91 -0.94 -27.11
CA GLY A 519 4.32 -0.67 -26.84
C GLY A 519 4.81 0.65 -27.46
N MET A 520 4.39 0.93 -28.70
CA MET A 520 4.73 2.17 -29.41
C MET A 520 4.16 3.41 -28.68
N LEU A 521 2.87 3.41 -28.38
CA LEU A 521 2.21 4.51 -27.66
C LEU A 521 2.70 4.62 -26.20
N GLY A 522 2.92 3.48 -25.54
CA GLY A 522 3.43 3.41 -24.17
C GLY A 522 4.85 3.96 -24.01
N THR A 523 5.73 3.68 -24.96
CA THR A 523 7.10 4.24 -24.96
C THR A 523 7.13 5.72 -25.29
N PHE A 524 6.24 6.19 -26.18
CA PHE A 524 6.02 7.62 -26.42
C PHE A 524 5.56 8.33 -25.14
N TYR A 525 4.55 7.80 -24.43
CA TYR A 525 4.07 8.38 -23.18
C TYR A 525 5.15 8.37 -22.09
N LEU A 526 5.86 7.26 -21.88
CA LEU A 526 6.97 7.19 -20.92
C LEU A 526 8.04 8.25 -21.19
N ARG A 527 8.35 8.52 -22.47
CA ARG A 527 9.27 9.58 -22.89
C ARG A 527 8.69 10.96 -22.58
N LEU A 528 7.43 11.23 -22.92
CA LEU A 528 6.77 12.53 -22.68
C LEU A 528 6.78 12.91 -21.19
N VAL A 529 6.41 11.98 -20.30
CA VAL A 529 6.42 12.24 -18.85
C VAL A 529 7.87 12.30 -18.32
N ALA A 530 8.88 11.79 -19.04
CA ALA A 530 10.30 11.94 -18.67
C ALA A 530 10.90 13.27 -19.17
N THR A 531 10.42 13.82 -20.30
CA THR A 531 10.83 15.13 -20.80
C THR A 531 10.17 16.26 -20.03
N ALA A 532 8.89 16.13 -19.66
CA ALA A 532 8.18 17.13 -18.85
C ALA A 532 8.90 17.40 -17.51
N THR A 533 9.43 16.35 -16.86
CA THR A 533 10.24 16.49 -15.64
C THR A 533 11.58 17.19 -15.83
N GLY A 534 12.15 17.20 -17.05
CA GLY A 534 13.41 17.88 -17.36
C GLY A 534 13.28 19.37 -17.66
N ALA A 535 12.04 19.88 -17.73
CA ALA A 535 11.70 21.28 -17.94
C ALA A 535 11.07 21.94 -16.68
N ALA A 536 10.53 21.14 -15.75
CA ALA A 536 10.04 21.63 -14.44
C ALA A 536 11.11 21.59 -13.33
N ALA A 537 12.31 21.07 -13.63
CA ALA A 537 13.47 21.03 -12.74
C ALA A 537 14.63 21.93 -13.22
N ARG A 538 14.32 22.86 -14.13
CA ARG A 538 15.13 24.00 -14.56
C ARG A 538 14.29 25.26 -14.37
#